data_AF-A0A7S2PYI0-F1
#
_entry.id   AF-A0A7S2PYI0-F1
#
_cell.length_a   1.000
_cell.length_b   1.000
_cell.length_c   1.000
_cell.angle_alpha   90.00
_cell.angle_beta   90.00
_cell.angle_gamma   90.00
#
_symmetry.space_group_name_H-M   'P 1'
#
loop_
_entity.id
_entity.type
_entity.pdbx_description
1 polymer ?
#
loop_
_entity_poly.entity_id
_entity_poly.type
_entity_poly.pdbx_seq_one_letter_code
_entity_poly.pdbx_strand_id
1 'polypeptide(L)'
;APAQRRAKHQPLQFGVGLHEYTHFIVQHGLVGEDLCLAEADAYFLASAAPNRDTAACDRTEGRLLQRHSFLELLVRLATRWASRAATGAGKPSVSKALAFLLGQKLAYPSVPMKCNYRAVEWREEVLHTQEVEHVLRRHCQDTLDPLFAAFSQPADDAHQQRYVDSEGWFAFLDALEVLPYNNGQDHITLWDRVWLWRMSAMARADEVSISHQRLSFAEFLEAIARLVALLLSRERFAKGRPEEAERWEYGLGAPSATTVFGADKEGVMDCAAFARHLAAFLTS
;
A
#
# COMPACT_ATOMS: atom_id res chain seq x y z
N ALA A 1 -44.68 -3.18 -7.48
CA ALA A 1 -43.38 -2.60 -7.12
C ALA A 1 -42.29 -3.39 -7.83
N PRO A 2 -41.48 -2.79 -8.71
CA PRO A 2 -40.39 -3.52 -9.35
C PRO A 2 -39.26 -3.72 -8.32
N ALA A 3 -38.84 -4.97 -8.15
CA ALA A 3 -37.73 -5.35 -7.31
C ALA A 3 -36.45 -4.66 -7.80
N GLN A 4 -35.90 -3.75 -7.01
CA GLN A 4 -34.54 -3.25 -7.18
C GLN A 4 -33.61 -4.45 -7.07
N ARG A 5 -33.09 -4.90 -8.22
CA ARG A 5 -31.97 -5.82 -8.28
C ARG A 5 -30.81 -5.14 -7.57
N ARG A 6 -30.53 -5.54 -6.31
CA ARG A 6 -29.25 -5.26 -5.67
C ARG A 6 -28.17 -5.70 -6.66
N ALA A 7 -27.42 -4.75 -7.19
CA ALA A 7 -26.23 -5.07 -7.96
C ALA A 7 -25.40 -6.00 -7.08
N LYS A 8 -25.07 -7.19 -7.59
CA LYS A 8 -24.11 -8.06 -6.92
C LYS A 8 -22.81 -7.28 -6.92
N HIS A 9 -22.45 -6.67 -5.79
CA HIS A 9 -21.12 -6.12 -5.60
C HIS A 9 -20.14 -7.25 -5.87
N GLN A 10 -19.37 -7.11 -6.94
CA GLN A 10 -18.24 -8.01 -7.16
C GLN A 10 -17.22 -7.67 -6.06
N PRO A 11 -16.70 -8.68 -5.35
CA PRO A 11 -15.71 -8.43 -4.31
C PRO A 11 -14.49 -7.73 -4.92
N LEU A 12 -13.92 -6.78 -4.18
CA LEU A 12 -12.68 -6.13 -4.58
C LEU A 12 -11.59 -7.17 -4.88
N GLN A 13 -11.08 -7.17 -6.12
CA GLN A 13 -9.98 -8.06 -6.51
C GLN A 13 -8.65 -7.41 -6.18
N PHE A 14 -7.85 -8.09 -5.36
CA PHE A 14 -6.48 -7.68 -5.10
C PHE A 14 -5.54 -8.25 -6.17
N GLY A 15 -4.63 -7.41 -6.65
CA GLY A 15 -3.57 -7.81 -7.56
C GLY A 15 -2.66 -6.64 -7.91
N VAL A 16 -1.67 -6.90 -8.76
CA VAL A 16 -0.81 -5.87 -9.35
C VAL A 16 -1.27 -5.66 -10.79
N GLY A 17 -1.82 -4.49 -11.08
CA GLY A 17 -2.15 -4.09 -12.44
C GLY A 17 -0.90 -3.60 -13.19
N LEU A 18 -1.09 -3.25 -14.46
CA LEU A 18 0.00 -2.80 -15.31
C LEU A 18 0.60 -1.48 -14.80
N HIS A 19 -0.23 -0.55 -14.29
CA HIS A 19 0.26 0.73 -13.77
C HIS A 19 1.14 0.54 -12.53
N GLU A 20 0.68 -0.27 -11.57
CA GLU A 20 1.45 -0.59 -10.36
C GLU A 20 2.75 -1.31 -10.70
N TYR A 21 2.72 -2.21 -11.68
CA TYR A 21 3.90 -2.89 -12.19
C TYR A 21 4.91 -1.92 -12.82
N THR A 22 4.45 -1.03 -13.70
CA THR A 22 5.31 -0.03 -14.36
C THR A 22 5.96 0.88 -13.33
N HIS A 23 5.19 1.35 -12.34
CA HIS A 23 5.74 2.13 -11.25
C HIS A 23 6.80 1.34 -10.47
N PHE A 24 6.54 0.08 -10.13
CA PHE A 24 7.49 -0.80 -9.45
C PHE A 24 8.82 -0.96 -10.21
N ILE A 25 8.78 -1.30 -11.50
CA ILE A 25 10.01 -1.55 -12.28
C ILE A 25 10.85 -0.28 -12.50
N VAL A 26 10.18 0.88 -12.62
CA VAL A 26 10.86 2.18 -12.76
C VAL A 26 11.47 2.59 -11.42
N GLN A 27 10.70 2.51 -10.34
CA GLN A 27 11.14 2.98 -9.02
C GLN A 27 12.32 2.17 -8.47
N HIS A 28 12.38 0.87 -8.79
CA HIS A 28 13.50 0.00 -8.43
C HIS A 28 14.65 0.02 -9.45
N GLY A 29 14.59 0.87 -10.47
CA GLY A 29 15.63 0.97 -11.50
C GLY A 29 15.89 -0.36 -12.21
N LEU A 30 14.83 -1.15 -12.44
CA LEU A 30 14.92 -2.43 -13.13
C LEU A 30 14.98 -2.25 -14.64
N VAL A 31 14.37 -1.20 -15.16
CA VAL A 31 14.42 -0.80 -16.57
C VAL A 31 15.73 -0.04 -16.83
N GLY A 32 16.46 -0.43 -17.86
CA GLY A 32 17.76 0.12 -18.21
C GLY A 32 18.40 -0.62 -19.39
N GLU A 33 19.71 -0.58 -19.52
CA GLU A 33 20.46 -1.28 -20.59
C GLU A 33 20.14 -2.79 -20.60
N ASP A 34 19.93 -3.37 -19.41
CA ASP A 34 19.69 -4.80 -19.22
C ASP A 34 18.24 -5.24 -19.38
N LEU A 35 17.26 -4.33 -19.36
CA LEU A 35 15.84 -4.65 -19.53
C LEU A 35 15.11 -3.43 -20.09
N CYS A 36 14.63 -3.52 -21.33
CA CYS A 36 13.80 -2.46 -21.90
C CYS A 36 12.33 -2.60 -21.46
N LEU A 37 11.58 -1.51 -21.54
CA LEU A 37 10.17 -1.49 -21.11
C LEU A 37 9.32 -2.49 -21.89
N ALA A 38 9.54 -2.63 -23.20
CA ALA A 38 8.80 -3.59 -24.04
C ALA A 38 9.04 -5.05 -23.62
N GLU A 39 10.27 -5.41 -23.22
CA GLU A 39 10.57 -6.73 -22.67
C GLU A 39 9.90 -6.94 -21.30
N ALA A 40 9.92 -5.92 -20.44
CA ALA A 40 9.27 -5.94 -19.14
C ALA A 40 7.74 -6.13 -19.26
N ASP A 41 7.11 -5.44 -20.20
CA ASP A 41 5.66 -5.56 -20.49
C ASP A 41 5.31 -6.96 -21.02
N ALA A 42 6.16 -7.52 -21.89
CA ALA A 42 5.97 -8.88 -22.37
C ALA A 42 6.01 -9.91 -21.23
N TYR A 43 6.90 -9.74 -20.24
CA TYR A 43 6.91 -10.60 -19.05
C TYR A 43 5.67 -10.42 -18.17
N PHE A 44 5.18 -9.19 -18.02
CA PHE A 44 3.92 -8.94 -17.31
C PHE A 44 2.77 -9.66 -17.98
N LEU A 45 2.58 -9.46 -19.29
CA LEU A 45 1.50 -10.08 -20.06
C LEU A 45 1.57 -11.61 -20.05
N ALA A 46 2.78 -12.17 -20.12
CA ALA A 46 3.00 -13.61 -20.03
C ALA A 46 2.61 -14.16 -18.66
N SER A 47 2.94 -13.45 -17.58
CA SER A 47 2.64 -13.87 -16.21
C SER A 47 1.18 -13.63 -15.83
N ALA A 48 0.54 -12.64 -16.46
CA ALA A 48 -0.88 -12.32 -16.29
C ALA A 48 -1.80 -13.11 -17.24
N ALA A 49 -1.24 -14.01 -18.06
CA ALA A 49 -2.02 -14.86 -18.94
C ALA A 49 -2.81 -15.88 -18.08
N PRO A 50 -4.11 -16.08 -18.36
CA PRO A 50 -4.87 -17.13 -17.69
C PRO A 50 -4.24 -18.50 -17.98
N ASN A 51 -4.28 -19.41 -17.00
CA ASN A 51 -3.91 -20.79 -17.23
C ASN A 51 -4.74 -21.33 -18.40
N ARG A 52 -4.14 -22.18 -19.25
CA ARG A 52 -4.77 -22.70 -20.47
C ARG A 52 -6.14 -23.41 -20.24
N ASP A 53 -6.46 -23.74 -18.99
CA ASP A 53 -7.71 -24.37 -18.56
C ASP A 53 -8.82 -23.37 -18.14
N THR A 54 -8.50 -22.07 -18.09
CA THR A 54 -9.47 -21.00 -17.79
C THR A 54 -9.78 -20.23 -19.06
N ALA A 55 -11.04 -20.25 -19.47
CA ALA A 55 -11.53 -19.70 -20.74
C ALA A 55 -10.98 -18.29 -21.04
N ALA A 56 -10.53 -18.12 -22.28
CA ALA A 56 -9.94 -16.90 -22.80
C ALA A 56 -10.87 -15.69 -22.60
N CYS A 57 -10.44 -14.73 -21.78
CA CYS A 57 -11.00 -13.40 -21.76
C CYS A 57 -10.06 -12.48 -22.56
N ASP A 58 -10.47 -12.11 -23.77
CA ASP A 58 -9.71 -11.32 -24.76
C ASP A 58 -9.59 -9.82 -24.39
N ARG A 59 -9.53 -9.49 -23.10
CA ARG A 59 -9.25 -8.13 -22.64
C ARG A 59 -7.88 -8.10 -21.96
N THR A 60 -6.94 -7.42 -22.61
CA THR A 60 -5.63 -7.05 -22.04
C THR A 60 -5.78 -5.91 -21.03
N GLU A 61 -6.84 -5.10 -21.17
CA GLU A 61 -7.25 -4.10 -20.19
C GLU A 61 -7.87 -4.79 -18.97
N GLY A 62 -7.22 -4.67 -17.81
CA GLY A 62 -7.71 -5.24 -16.54
C GLY A 62 -7.07 -6.55 -16.11
N ARG A 63 -5.93 -6.96 -16.69
CA ARG A 63 -5.19 -8.14 -16.19
C ARG A 63 -4.47 -7.80 -14.89
N LEU A 64 -4.96 -8.37 -13.80
CA LEU A 64 -4.37 -8.29 -12.46
C LEU A 64 -3.44 -9.48 -12.22
N LEU A 65 -2.18 -9.21 -11.91
CA LEU A 65 -1.27 -10.25 -11.41
C LEU A 65 -1.68 -10.63 -9.99
N GLN A 66 -2.07 -11.88 -9.83
CA GLN A 66 -2.23 -12.50 -8.53
C GLN A 66 -0.86 -12.80 -7.91
N ARG A 67 -0.81 -13.09 -6.61
CA ARG A 67 0.44 -13.31 -5.88
C ARG A 67 1.39 -14.34 -6.53
N HIS A 68 0.85 -15.45 -7.03
CA HIS A 68 1.63 -16.48 -7.71
C HIS A 68 2.15 -16.01 -9.07
N SER A 69 1.31 -15.33 -9.86
CA SER A 69 1.68 -14.71 -11.13
C SER A 69 2.76 -13.63 -10.95
N PHE A 70 2.68 -12.87 -9.85
CA PHE A 70 3.70 -11.89 -9.51
C PHE A 70 5.04 -12.55 -9.16
N LEU A 71 5.03 -13.68 -8.44
CA LEU A 71 6.25 -14.46 -8.19
C LEU A 71 6.86 -14.99 -9.51
N GLU A 72 6.02 -15.47 -10.43
CA GLU A 72 6.46 -15.91 -11.75
C GLU A 72 7.13 -14.77 -12.53
N LEU A 73 6.52 -13.58 -12.52
CA LEU A 73 7.09 -12.39 -13.10
C LEU A 73 8.46 -12.06 -12.49
N LEU A 74 8.61 -12.10 -11.16
CA LEU A 74 9.89 -11.85 -10.49
C LEU A 74 10.97 -12.85 -10.93
N VAL A 75 10.61 -14.13 -11.11
CA VAL A 75 11.53 -15.16 -11.63
C VAL A 75 11.95 -14.85 -13.07
N ARG A 76 11.00 -14.43 -13.94
CA ARG A 76 11.29 -14.05 -15.33
C ARG A 76 12.23 -12.84 -15.39
N LEU A 77 11.97 -11.82 -14.57
CA LEU A 77 12.83 -10.64 -14.46
C LEU A 77 14.23 -11.00 -13.95
N ALA A 78 14.30 -11.78 -12.87
CA ALA A 78 15.58 -12.20 -12.26
C ALA A 78 16.45 -13.00 -13.23
N THR A 79 15.86 -13.98 -13.92
CA THR A 79 16.57 -14.82 -14.88
C THR A 79 17.05 -14.03 -16.09
N ARG A 80 16.25 -13.07 -16.58
CA ARG A 80 16.67 -12.15 -17.66
C ARG A 80 17.88 -11.32 -17.23
N TRP A 81 17.78 -10.65 -16.10
CA TRP A 81 18.84 -9.81 -15.55
C TRP A 81 20.14 -10.60 -15.37
N ALA A 82 20.04 -11.74 -14.71
CA ALA A 82 21.16 -12.64 -14.48
C ALA A 82 21.79 -13.20 -15.77
N SER A 83 20.99 -13.40 -16.83
CA SER A 83 21.49 -13.89 -18.12
C SER A 83 22.33 -12.87 -18.87
N ARG A 84 22.09 -11.56 -18.67
CA ARG A 84 22.87 -10.48 -19.29
C ARG A 84 24.14 -10.15 -18.49
N ALA A 85 24.06 -10.20 -17.16
CA ALA A 85 25.22 -10.00 -16.30
C ALA A 85 26.29 -11.12 -16.41
N ALA A 86 25.90 -12.32 -16.87
CA ALA A 86 26.78 -13.47 -17.02
C ALA A 86 27.65 -13.38 -18.30
N THR A 87 28.57 -12.42 -18.35
CA THR A 87 29.62 -12.36 -19.38
C THR A 87 30.82 -13.22 -18.97
N GLY A 88 30.72 -14.53 -19.21
CA GLY A 88 31.86 -15.46 -19.14
C GLY A 88 31.87 -16.44 -17.94
N ALA A 89 31.13 -16.16 -16.86
CA ALA A 89 30.79 -17.16 -15.85
C ALA A 89 29.45 -17.81 -16.22
N GLY A 90 29.33 -19.13 -16.14
CA GLY A 90 28.11 -19.86 -16.56
C GLY A 90 26.81 -19.29 -15.96
N LYS A 91 25.69 -19.47 -16.68
CA LYS A 91 24.38 -18.93 -16.27
C LYS A 91 24.08 -19.30 -14.81
N PRO A 92 23.80 -18.32 -13.94
CA PRO A 92 23.49 -18.61 -12.55
C PRO A 92 22.16 -19.36 -12.46
N SER A 93 22.04 -20.23 -11.45
CA SER A 93 20.78 -20.89 -11.13
C SER A 93 19.67 -19.88 -10.85
N VAL A 94 18.41 -20.24 -11.12
CA VAL A 94 17.23 -19.40 -10.84
C VAL A 94 17.22 -18.88 -9.40
N SER A 95 17.55 -19.72 -8.42
CA SER A 95 17.62 -19.33 -7.00
C SER A 95 18.63 -18.20 -6.76
N LYS A 96 19.85 -18.30 -7.31
CA LYS A 96 20.86 -17.25 -7.23
C LYS A 96 20.45 -15.96 -7.93
N ALA A 97 19.83 -16.07 -9.11
CA ALA A 97 19.32 -14.92 -9.85
C ALA A 97 18.24 -14.17 -9.05
N LEU A 98 17.31 -14.92 -8.44
CA LEU A 98 16.24 -14.36 -7.64
C LEU A 98 16.77 -13.74 -6.34
N ALA A 99 17.69 -14.41 -5.65
CA ALA A 99 18.34 -13.86 -4.46
C ALA A 99 19.08 -12.55 -4.76
N PHE A 100 19.72 -12.46 -5.92
CA PHE A 100 20.37 -11.24 -6.38
C PHE A 100 19.36 -10.11 -6.66
N LEU A 101 18.29 -10.38 -7.42
CA LEU A 101 17.23 -9.39 -7.70
C LEU A 101 16.61 -8.89 -6.38
N LEU A 102 16.22 -9.81 -5.51
CA LEU A 102 15.61 -9.49 -4.22
C LEU A 102 16.59 -8.69 -3.35
N GLY A 103 17.83 -9.15 -3.18
CA GLY A 103 18.79 -8.53 -2.26
C GLY A 103 19.36 -7.20 -2.75
N GLN A 104 19.68 -7.07 -4.04
CA GLN A 104 20.37 -5.88 -4.56
C GLN A 104 19.46 -4.82 -5.17
N LYS A 105 18.29 -5.21 -5.70
CA LYS A 105 17.41 -4.27 -6.42
C LYS A 105 16.11 -3.99 -5.70
N LEU A 106 15.56 -5.01 -5.04
CA LEU A 106 14.25 -4.88 -4.41
C LEU A 106 14.34 -4.55 -2.92
N ALA A 107 15.22 -5.20 -2.17
CA ALA A 107 15.32 -5.06 -0.72
C ALA A 107 16.44 -4.12 -0.25
N TYR A 108 17.36 -3.72 -1.15
CA TYR A 108 18.40 -2.75 -0.82
C TYR A 108 17.76 -1.44 -0.34
N PRO A 109 18.31 -0.75 0.69
CA PRO A 109 17.69 0.44 1.29
C PRO A 109 17.84 1.70 0.42
N SER A 110 17.55 1.57 -0.88
CA SER A 110 17.21 2.69 -1.76
C SER A 110 15.71 2.98 -1.68
N VAL A 111 15.32 4.16 -2.15
CA VAL A 111 13.92 4.49 -2.38
C VAL A 111 13.36 3.50 -3.43
N PRO A 112 12.18 2.88 -3.23
CA PRO A 112 11.17 3.14 -2.19
C PRO A 112 11.33 2.38 -0.88
N MET A 113 12.08 1.27 -0.84
CA MET A 113 12.04 0.38 0.34
C MET A 113 12.50 1.07 1.61
N LYS A 114 13.46 1.98 1.51
CA LYS A 114 13.85 2.82 2.66
C LYS A 114 12.65 3.51 3.30
N CYS A 115 11.72 4.01 2.50
CA CYS A 115 10.53 4.69 2.98
C CYS A 115 9.51 3.72 3.62
N ASN A 116 9.36 2.51 3.07
CA ASN A 116 8.55 1.46 3.69
C ASN A 116 9.13 1.00 5.04
N TYR A 117 10.45 0.83 5.15
CA TYR A 117 11.10 0.53 6.43
C TYR A 117 10.87 1.63 7.45
N ARG A 118 11.04 2.90 7.05
CA ARG A 118 10.73 4.07 7.89
C ARG A 118 9.27 4.09 8.35
N ALA A 119 8.34 3.73 7.48
CA ALA A 119 6.93 3.64 7.85
C ALA A 119 6.65 2.55 8.89
N VAL A 120 7.41 1.46 8.91
CA VAL A 120 7.34 0.43 9.97
C VAL A 120 7.99 0.94 11.26
N GLU A 121 9.17 1.57 11.18
CA GLU A 121 9.86 2.16 12.34
C GLU A 121 9.00 3.24 13.02
N TRP A 122 8.29 4.05 12.23
CA TRP A 122 7.41 5.11 12.72
C TRP A 122 6.34 4.61 13.72
N ARG A 123 5.88 3.36 13.56
CA ARG A 123 4.93 2.75 14.51
C ARG A 123 5.51 2.76 15.93
N GLU A 124 6.74 2.29 16.08
CA GLU A 124 7.39 2.21 17.38
C GLU A 124 7.84 3.58 17.88
N GLU A 125 8.28 4.46 16.97
CA GLU A 125 8.81 5.77 17.35
C GLU A 125 7.73 6.78 17.73
N VAL A 126 6.51 6.66 17.18
CA VAL A 126 5.45 7.67 17.35
C VAL A 126 4.15 7.08 17.88
N LEU A 127 3.63 6.01 17.28
CA LEU A 127 2.30 5.49 17.67
C LEU A 127 2.28 4.92 19.08
N HIS A 128 3.36 4.23 19.48
CA HIS A 128 3.48 3.59 20.79
C HIS A 128 3.99 4.54 21.89
N THR A 129 3.83 5.86 21.70
CA THR A 129 4.20 6.86 22.71
C THR A 129 3.04 7.19 23.64
N GLN A 130 3.36 7.65 24.85
CA GLN A 130 2.34 7.95 25.87
C GLN A 130 1.37 9.05 25.41
N GLU A 131 1.87 10.05 24.69
CA GLU A 131 1.11 11.17 24.17
C GLU A 131 0.03 10.72 23.19
N VAL A 132 0.40 9.84 22.25
CA VAL A 132 -0.52 9.31 21.23
C VAL A 132 -1.49 8.29 21.85
N GLU A 133 -1.00 7.38 22.68
CA GLU A 133 -1.86 6.43 23.39
C GLU A 133 -2.90 7.12 24.26
N HIS A 134 -2.53 8.21 24.93
CA HIS A 134 -3.46 8.98 25.77
C HIS A 134 -4.59 9.60 24.95
N VAL A 135 -4.30 10.10 23.75
CA VAL A 135 -5.32 10.60 22.82
C VAL A 135 -6.23 9.46 22.37
N LEU A 136 -5.68 8.34 21.90
CA LEU A 136 -6.47 7.19 21.46
C LEU A 136 -7.37 6.66 22.59
N ARG A 137 -6.86 6.53 23.82
CA ARG A 137 -7.66 6.09 24.98
C ARG A 137 -8.79 7.05 25.29
N ARG A 138 -8.54 8.36 25.23
CA ARG A 138 -9.57 9.38 25.49
C ARG A 138 -10.75 9.27 24.51
N HIS A 139 -10.47 8.99 23.24
CA HIS A 139 -11.49 8.91 22.19
C HIS A 139 -12.01 7.48 21.94
N CYS A 140 -11.51 6.49 22.69
CA CYS A 140 -11.78 5.07 22.43
C CYS A 140 -13.27 4.75 22.48
N GLN A 141 -13.93 5.08 23.59
CA GLN A 141 -15.32 4.67 23.85
C GLN A 141 -16.34 5.46 23.02
N ASP A 142 -16.13 6.77 22.87
CA ASP A 142 -17.14 7.67 22.31
C ASP A 142 -17.01 7.83 20.78
N THR A 143 -15.82 7.57 20.23
CA THR A 143 -15.53 7.82 18.81
C THR A 143 -15.01 6.57 18.10
N LEU A 144 -13.89 6.01 18.57
CA LEU A 144 -13.15 4.98 17.82
C LEU A 144 -13.86 3.61 17.84
N ASP A 145 -14.35 3.15 18.99
CA ASP A 145 -15.08 1.88 19.12
C ASP A 145 -16.38 1.88 18.28
N PRO A 146 -17.23 2.94 18.33
CA PRO A 146 -18.40 3.04 17.47
C PRO A 146 -18.06 3.04 15.98
N LEU A 147 -17.02 3.78 15.56
CA LEU A 147 -16.56 3.80 14.17
C LEU A 147 -16.09 2.41 13.73
N PHE A 148 -15.24 1.75 14.52
CA PHE A 148 -14.80 0.39 14.20
C PHE A 148 -15.99 -0.56 14.08
N ALA A 149 -16.94 -0.51 15.02
CA ALA A 149 -18.14 -1.34 14.98
C ALA A 149 -18.98 -1.09 13.71
N ALA A 150 -19.11 0.16 13.27
CA ALA A 150 -19.91 0.54 12.11
C ALA A 150 -19.35 0.02 10.77
N PHE A 151 -18.03 -0.09 10.64
CA PHE A 151 -17.36 -0.52 9.42
C PHE A 151 -16.75 -1.94 9.50
N SER A 152 -16.84 -2.59 10.66
CA SER A 152 -16.40 -3.96 10.84
C SER A 152 -17.41 -4.98 10.32
N GLN A 153 -16.90 -6.12 9.85
CA GLN A 153 -17.71 -7.29 9.60
C GLN A 153 -18.17 -7.90 10.93
N PRO A 154 -19.41 -8.41 10.98
CA PRO A 154 -19.86 -9.18 12.13
C PRO A 154 -18.95 -10.39 12.32
N ALA A 155 -18.69 -10.74 13.58
CA ALA A 155 -17.99 -11.97 13.88
C ALA A 155 -18.85 -13.16 13.44
N ASP A 156 -18.38 -13.93 12.47
CA ASP A 156 -19.10 -15.11 11.96
C ASP A 156 -19.25 -16.21 13.03
N ASP A 157 -18.37 -16.21 14.05
CA ASP A 157 -18.37 -17.14 15.18
C ASP A 157 -18.25 -16.41 16.51
N ALA A 158 -18.79 -16.99 17.59
CA ALA A 158 -18.69 -16.46 18.97
C ALA A 158 -17.24 -16.29 19.49
N HIS A 159 -16.26 -16.87 18.79
CA HIS A 159 -14.84 -16.77 19.12
C HIS A 159 -14.05 -15.86 18.17
N GLN A 160 -14.65 -15.38 17.09
CA GLN A 160 -13.96 -14.45 16.19
C GLN A 160 -14.12 -13.02 16.70
N GLN A 161 -13.00 -12.29 16.71
CA GLN A 161 -13.04 -10.85 16.94
C GLN A 161 -13.55 -10.16 15.69
N ARG A 162 -14.27 -9.05 15.88
CA ARG A 162 -14.64 -8.16 14.77
C ARG A 162 -13.40 -7.69 14.05
N TYR A 163 -13.52 -7.52 12.75
CA TYR A 163 -12.46 -6.98 11.92
C TYR A 163 -13.07 -6.08 10.85
N VAL A 164 -12.34 -5.06 10.43
CA VAL A 164 -12.63 -4.34 9.19
C VAL A 164 -11.98 -5.14 8.07
N ASP A 165 -12.62 -5.23 6.91
CA ASP A 165 -12.02 -5.69 5.65
C ASP A 165 -11.78 -4.49 4.73
N SER A 166 -11.20 -4.71 3.56
CA SER A 166 -10.90 -3.59 2.66
C SER A 166 -12.14 -2.81 2.21
N GLU A 167 -13.29 -3.48 2.08
CA GLU A 167 -14.53 -2.80 1.68
C GLU A 167 -15.02 -1.89 2.81
N GLY A 168 -14.99 -2.37 4.05
CA GLY A 168 -15.28 -1.58 5.24
C GLY A 168 -14.33 -0.38 5.39
N TRP A 169 -13.04 -0.55 5.13
CA TRP A 169 -12.07 0.56 5.14
C TRP A 169 -12.35 1.60 4.07
N PHE A 170 -12.66 1.17 2.84
CA PHE A 170 -12.94 2.11 1.75
C PHE A 170 -14.23 2.88 2.04
N ALA A 171 -15.27 2.19 2.54
CA ALA A 171 -16.52 2.80 2.98
C ALA A 171 -16.30 3.78 4.14
N PHE A 172 -15.41 3.48 5.08
CA PHE A 172 -15.02 4.39 6.16
C PHE A 172 -14.41 5.69 5.61
N LEU A 173 -13.45 5.58 4.68
CA LEU A 173 -12.83 6.75 4.07
C LEU A 173 -13.83 7.57 3.24
N ASP A 174 -14.74 6.90 2.52
CA ASP A 174 -15.82 7.57 1.79
C ASP A 174 -16.77 8.31 2.73
N ALA A 175 -17.15 7.70 3.86
CA ALA A 175 -18.02 8.32 4.86
C ALA A 175 -17.40 9.53 5.55
N LEU A 176 -16.07 9.55 5.70
CA LEU A 176 -15.32 10.70 6.18
C LEU A 176 -15.06 11.75 5.09
N GLU A 177 -15.41 11.48 3.84
CA GLU A 177 -15.11 12.31 2.68
C GLU A 177 -13.61 12.62 2.51
N VAL A 178 -12.76 11.71 3.02
CA VAL A 178 -11.29 11.82 2.91
C VAL A 178 -10.76 10.90 1.83
N LEU A 179 -9.75 11.37 1.09
CA LEU A 179 -9.17 10.64 -0.04
C LEU A 179 -10.26 10.18 -1.04
N PRO A 180 -11.13 11.07 -1.56
CA PRO A 180 -12.29 10.67 -2.35
C PRO A 180 -11.88 9.98 -3.65
N TYR A 181 -12.39 8.77 -3.89
CA TYR A 181 -12.09 8.00 -5.10
C TYR A 181 -13.20 8.15 -6.15
N ASN A 182 -12.95 8.99 -7.16
CA ASN A 182 -13.87 9.22 -8.27
C ASN A 182 -13.68 8.17 -9.39
N ASN A 183 -14.22 6.97 -9.18
CA ASN A 183 -14.41 5.93 -10.21
C ASN A 183 -13.24 5.76 -11.22
N GLY A 184 -11.99 5.75 -10.74
CA GLY A 184 -10.82 5.41 -11.55
C GLY A 184 -10.01 6.56 -12.13
N GLN A 185 -10.34 7.83 -11.85
CA GLN A 185 -9.54 8.95 -12.37
C GLN A 185 -8.36 9.35 -11.48
N ASP A 186 -8.35 8.97 -10.19
CA ASP A 186 -7.27 9.30 -9.26
C ASP A 186 -6.58 8.03 -8.74
N HIS A 187 -5.55 7.61 -9.46
CA HIS A 187 -4.73 6.44 -9.12
C HIS A 187 -3.92 6.63 -7.84
N ILE A 188 -3.51 7.87 -7.52
CA ILE A 188 -2.71 8.16 -6.33
C ILE A 188 -3.57 7.97 -5.09
N THR A 189 -4.78 8.53 -5.11
CA THR A 189 -5.73 8.38 -4.01
C THR A 189 -6.07 6.90 -3.78
N LEU A 190 -6.34 6.14 -4.84
CA LEU A 190 -6.56 4.68 -4.70
C LEU A 190 -5.35 3.99 -4.08
N TRP A 191 -4.14 4.34 -4.52
CA TRP A 191 -2.91 3.77 -4.00
C TRP A 191 -2.73 4.07 -2.51
N ASP A 192 -2.97 5.30 -2.07
CA ASP A 192 -2.85 5.66 -0.66
C ASP A 192 -3.86 4.91 0.20
N ARG A 193 -5.11 4.76 -0.27
CA ARG A 193 -6.13 3.97 0.42
C ARG A 193 -5.66 2.53 0.68
N VAL A 194 -5.10 1.91 -0.37
CA VAL A 194 -4.56 0.54 -0.30
C VAL A 194 -3.30 0.48 0.55
N TRP A 195 -2.42 1.48 0.46
CA TRP A 195 -1.15 1.50 1.17
C TRP A 195 -1.37 1.66 2.68
N LEU A 196 -2.23 2.59 3.09
CA LEU A 196 -2.59 2.81 4.50
C LEU A 196 -3.15 1.53 5.12
N TRP A 197 -4.05 0.87 4.41
CA TRP A 197 -4.57 -0.44 4.78
C TRP A 197 -3.46 -1.47 4.99
N ARG A 198 -2.65 -1.70 3.94
CA ARG A 198 -1.66 -2.79 3.94
C ARG A 198 -0.59 -2.58 4.99
N MET A 199 -0.09 -1.37 5.14
CA MET A 199 0.97 -1.08 6.12
C MET A 199 0.48 -1.19 7.56
N SER A 200 -0.81 -0.93 7.80
CA SER A 200 -1.40 -1.09 9.13
C SER A 200 -1.71 -2.55 9.46
N ALA A 201 -2.10 -3.34 8.46
CA ALA A 201 -2.36 -4.78 8.59
C ALA A 201 -1.09 -5.65 8.65
N MET A 202 0.10 -5.05 8.52
CA MET A 202 1.38 -5.76 8.53
C MET A 202 2.15 -5.45 9.80
N ALA A 203 2.47 -6.46 10.60
CA ALA A 203 3.33 -6.28 11.77
C ALA A 203 4.79 -6.02 11.34
N ARG A 204 5.23 -6.59 10.21
CA ARG A 204 6.59 -6.45 9.68
C ARG A 204 6.57 -6.29 8.17
N ALA A 205 7.55 -5.58 7.61
CA ALA A 205 7.66 -5.36 6.15
C ALA A 205 7.79 -6.66 5.33
N ASP A 206 8.25 -7.75 5.95
CA ASP A 206 8.46 -9.07 5.35
C ASP A 206 7.35 -10.08 5.70
N GLU A 207 6.23 -9.65 6.30
CA GLU A 207 5.16 -10.54 6.71
C GLU A 207 4.41 -11.15 5.51
N VAL A 208 4.18 -12.48 5.57
CA VAL A 208 3.62 -13.29 4.47
C VAL A 208 2.24 -13.87 4.80
N SER A 209 1.72 -13.60 6.00
CA SER A 209 0.47 -14.14 6.54
C SER A 209 -0.76 -13.69 5.75
N ILE A 210 -1.84 -14.48 5.72
CA ILE A 210 -3.14 -14.13 5.14
C ILE A 210 -3.83 -13.02 5.95
N SER A 211 -3.38 -12.75 7.18
CA SER A 211 -3.93 -11.74 8.08
C SER A 211 -3.92 -10.31 7.51
N HIS A 212 -3.11 -10.00 6.49
CA HIS A 212 -3.06 -8.69 5.82
C HIS A 212 -4.37 -8.26 5.14
N GLN A 213 -5.37 -9.14 5.08
CA GLN A 213 -6.68 -8.88 4.49
C GLN A 213 -7.72 -8.40 5.52
N ARG A 214 -7.34 -8.26 6.79
CA ARG A 214 -8.24 -7.84 7.87
C ARG A 214 -7.52 -6.85 8.77
N LEU A 215 -8.24 -5.86 9.30
CA LEU A 215 -7.78 -5.02 10.39
C LEU A 215 -8.56 -5.39 11.65
N SER A 216 -7.85 -5.88 12.67
CA SER A 216 -8.30 -5.87 14.05
C SER A 216 -8.46 -4.42 14.55
N PHE A 217 -9.01 -4.25 15.75
CA PHE A 217 -9.21 -2.91 16.30
C PHE A 217 -7.88 -2.11 16.41
N ALA A 218 -6.81 -2.75 16.88
CA ALA A 218 -5.50 -2.11 16.99
C ALA A 218 -4.96 -1.66 15.61
N GLU A 219 -5.06 -2.51 14.59
CA GLU A 219 -4.60 -2.18 13.24
C GLU A 219 -5.50 -1.10 12.59
N PHE A 220 -6.79 -1.03 12.96
CA PHE A 220 -7.67 0.05 12.55
C PHE A 220 -7.28 1.40 13.18
N LEU A 221 -6.90 1.41 14.47
CA LEU A 221 -6.38 2.62 15.12
C LEU A 221 -5.10 3.12 14.43
N GLU A 222 -4.20 2.19 14.08
CA GLU A 222 -3.01 2.52 13.31
C GLU A 222 -3.36 3.09 11.92
N ALA A 223 -4.31 2.50 11.22
CA ALA A 223 -4.74 2.97 9.90
C ALA A 223 -5.28 4.41 9.96
N ILE A 224 -6.07 4.75 10.99
CA ILE A 224 -6.52 6.12 11.25
C ILE A 224 -5.33 7.05 11.51
N ALA A 225 -4.40 6.65 12.37
CA ALA A 225 -3.27 7.50 12.71
C ALA A 225 -2.37 7.77 11.48
N ARG A 226 -2.13 6.76 10.65
CA ARG A 226 -1.42 6.92 9.36
C ARG A 226 -2.18 7.81 8.39
N LEU A 227 -3.51 7.72 8.34
CA LEU A 227 -4.35 8.61 7.55
C LEU A 227 -4.18 10.07 8.00
N VAL A 228 -4.25 10.34 9.30
CA VAL A 228 -4.04 11.69 9.86
C VAL A 228 -2.66 12.23 9.48
N ALA A 229 -1.61 11.41 9.60
CA ALA A 229 -0.26 11.79 9.22
C ALA A 229 -0.16 12.18 7.73
N LEU A 230 -0.80 11.42 6.84
CA LEU A 230 -0.85 11.72 5.41
C LEU A 230 -1.60 13.02 5.12
N LEU A 231 -2.78 13.22 5.71
CA LEU A 231 -3.58 14.42 5.53
C LEU A 231 -2.84 15.68 6.02
N LEU A 232 -2.21 15.60 7.19
CA LEU A 232 -1.38 16.68 7.73
C LEU A 232 -0.22 17.03 6.80
N SER A 233 0.49 16.02 6.31
CA SER A 233 1.63 16.22 5.40
C SER A 233 1.20 16.88 4.09
N ARG A 234 0.03 16.50 3.54
CA ARG A 234 -0.55 17.09 2.33
C ARG A 234 -1.00 18.53 2.53
N GLU A 235 -1.64 18.82 3.66
CA GLU A 235 -2.05 20.18 3.99
C GLU A 235 -0.84 21.11 4.11
N ARG A 236 0.23 20.65 4.77
CA ARG A 236 1.49 21.38 4.89
C ARG A 236 2.15 21.58 3.54
N PHE A 237 2.21 20.55 2.71
CA PHE A 237 2.73 20.63 1.35
C PHE A 237 1.99 21.69 0.53
N ALA A 238 0.65 21.67 0.56
CA ALA A 238 -0.18 22.63 -0.18
C ALA A 238 0.03 24.09 0.29
N LYS A 239 0.45 24.29 1.55
CA LYS A 239 0.76 25.60 2.14
C LYS A 239 2.25 25.96 2.08
N GLY A 240 3.11 25.02 1.69
CA GLY A 240 4.56 25.13 1.73
C GLY A 240 5.15 25.95 0.57
N ARG A 241 6.46 26.22 0.64
CA ARG A 241 7.16 26.87 -0.48
C ARG A 241 7.40 25.85 -1.61
N PRO A 242 7.48 26.28 -2.88
CA PRO A 242 7.73 25.38 -4.01
C PRO A 242 9.00 24.51 -3.86
N GLU A 243 10.08 25.06 -3.30
CA GLU A 243 11.34 24.33 -3.06
C GLU A 243 11.21 23.21 -2.02
N GLU A 244 10.30 23.38 -1.05
CA GLU A 244 9.98 22.33 -0.09
C GLU A 244 9.11 21.28 -0.78
N ALA A 245 8.11 21.69 -1.57
CA ALA A 245 7.23 20.80 -2.33
C ALA A 245 8.01 19.80 -3.21
N GLU A 246 9.00 20.25 -3.98
CA GLU A 246 9.80 19.36 -4.85
C GLU A 246 10.46 18.18 -4.08
N ARG A 247 10.76 18.34 -2.79
CA ARG A 247 11.37 17.27 -1.97
C ARG A 247 10.40 16.15 -1.61
N TRP A 248 9.09 16.41 -1.65
CA TRP A 248 8.06 15.43 -1.27
C TRP A 248 7.39 14.77 -2.46
N GLU A 249 7.43 15.45 -3.61
CA GLU A 249 6.52 15.21 -4.72
C GLU A 249 6.91 13.99 -5.54
N TYR A 250 8.19 13.64 -5.67
CA TYR A 250 8.65 12.56 -6.57
C TYR A 250 8.02 12.61 -7.99
N GLY A 251 7.56 13.79 -8.44
CA GLY A 251 6.84 13.98 -9.71
C GLY A 251 5.36 13.57 -9.72
N LEU A 252 4.72 13.38 -8.55
CA LEU A 252 3.35 12.91 -8.39
C LEU A 252 2.31 14.02 -8.06
N GLY A 253 2.68 15.29 -8.02
CA GLY A 253 1.76 16.38 -7.69
C GLY A 253 1.40 16.53 -6.20
N ALA A 254 1.74 15.54 -5.35
CA ALA A 254 1.54 15.57 -3.90
C ALA A 254 2.44 14.55 -3.18
N PRO A 255 2.68 14.71 -1.86
CA PRO A 255 3.30 13.66 -1.05
C PRO A 255 2.45 12.39 -1.09
N SER A 256 3.09 11.25 -1.36
CA SER A 256 2.45 9.92 -1.32
C SER A 256 2.56 9.30 0.07
N ALA A 257 1.66 8.37 0.40
CA ALA A 257 1.69 7.70 1.69
C ALA A 257 3.02 6.99 1.99
N THR A 258 3.75 6.56 0.96
CA THR A 258 5.06 5.93 1.13
C THR A 258 6.12 6.90 1.66
N THR A 259 6.08 8.18 1.29
CA THR A 259 7.20 9.12 1.56
C THR A 259 7.01 9.94 2.83
N VAL A 260 5.76 10.21 3.25
CA VAL A 260 5.46 11.10 4.37
C VAL A 260 6.10 10.67 5.69
N PHE A 261 6.15 9.37 5.98
CA PHE A 261 6.70 8.81 7.22
C PHE A 261 8.24 8.85 7.29
N GLY A 262 8.92 9.12 6.17
CA GLY A 262 10.37 9.32 6.15
C GLY A 262 10.79 10.79 6.02
N ALA A 263 9.86 11.66 5.65
CA ALA A 263 10.14 13.04 5.25
C ALA A 263 9.58 14.10 6.23
N ASP A 264 8.42 13.88 6.87
CA ASP A 264 7.81 14.85 7.80
C ASP A 264 8.28 14.74 9.24
N LYS A 265 9.51 15.21 9.46
CA LYS A 265 10.12 15.24 10.78
C LYS A 265 9.40 16.14 11.79
N GLU A 266 8.77 17.22 11.34
CA GLU A 266 8.24 18.26 12.23
C GLU A 266 6.75 18.07 12.56
N GLY A 267 6.04 17.23 11.80
CA GLY A 267 4.61 16.98 12.01
C GLY A 267 4.28 15.56 12.37
N VAL A 268 4.86 14.62 11.62
CA VAL A 268 4.52 13.21 11.73
C VAL A 268 5.47 12.50 12.69
N MET A 269 6.74 12.92 12.78
CA MET A 269 7.71 12.33 13.72
C MET A 269 7.69 12.98 15.12
N ASP A 270 7.24 14.22 15.26
CA ASP A 270 7.10 14.87 16.57
C ASP A 270 5.84 14.34 17.28
N CYS A 271 6.04 13.56 18.34
CA CYS A 271 4.97 12.83 19.02
C CYS A 271 3.92 13.77 19.64
N ALA A 272 4.36 14.87 20.24
CA ALA A 272 3.47 15.83 20.89
C ALA A 272 2.66 16.64 19.86
N ALA A 273 3.29 17.03 18.75
CA ALA A 273 2.62 17.68 17.64
C ALA A 273 1.61 16.74 16.97
N PHE A 274 2.03 15.51 16.67
CA PHE A 274 1.18 14.51 16.06
C PHE A 274 -0.04 14.18 16.95
N ALA A 275 0.16 14.00 18.26
CA ALA A 275 -0.94 13.76 19.20
C ALA A 275 -1.99 14.89 19.20
N ARG A 276 -1.57 16.16 19.06
CA ARG A 276 -2.52 17.29 18.93
C ARG A 276 -3.33 17.22 17.64
N HIS A 277 -2.69 16.88 16.52
CA HIS A 277 -3.37 16.74 15.23
C HIS A 277 -4.33 15.56 15.24
N LEU A 278 -3.94 14.43 15.82
CA LEU A 278 -4.80 13.27 16.00
C LEU A 278 -6.02 13.60 16.86
N ALA A 279 -5.83 14.30 17.98
CA ALA A 279 -6.94 14.72 18.84
C ALA A 279 -7.92 15.65 18.12
N ALA A 280 -7.40 16.60 17.33
CA ALA A 280 -8.21 17.52 16.54
C ALA A 280 -9.05 16.74 15.50
N PHE A 281 -8.43 15.81 14.77
CA PHE A 281 -9.11 14.96 13.80
C PHE A 281 -10.21 14.09 14.42
N LEU A 282 -9.97 13.53 15.61
CA LEU A 282 -10.97 12.69 16.30
C LEU A 282 -12.10 13.50 16.96
N THR A 283 -12.02 14.82 16.95
CA THR A 283 -13.05 15.73 17.50
C THR A 283 -13.92 16.37 16.42
N SER A 284 -13.41 16.46 15.18
CA SER A 284 -14.15 17.00 14.02
C SER A 284 -15.16 16.01 13.49
#